data_AF-A0AAV2TI76-F1
#
_entry.id   AF-A0AAV2TI76-F1
#
_cell.length_a   1.000
_cell.length_b   1.000
_cell.length_c   1.000
_cell.angle_alpha   90.00
_cell.angle_beta   90.00
_cell.angle_gamma   90.00
#
_symmetry.space_group_name_H-M   'P 1'
#
loop_
_entity.id
_entity.type
_entity.pdbx_description
1 polymer ?
#
loop_
_entity_poly.entity_id
_entity_poly.type
_entity_poly.pdbx_seq_one_letter_code
_entity_poly.pdbx_strand_id
1 'polypeptide(L)'
;MALTEAEQESLLKELSPHVDTPEHILETGLGAYSALFHAHPEYISHFSRLHNLTIDNVMQSDGVRHYTRTLIEAVTQMLKSASNEVELEKLMVQYGKDHTSRRVSKAEFLTGEPIFIEFFQSLLHDDVNKAALAKFLKHVFPPMANQI
;
A
#
# COMPACT_ATOMS: atom_id res chain seq x y z
N MET A 1 -3.17 19.39 0.63
CA MET A 1 -2.71 18.49 1.72
C MET A 1 -3.63 17.28 1.86
N ALA A 2 -3.06 16.08 2.03
CA ALA A 2 -3.81 14.84 2.16
C ALA A 2 -4.39 14.64 3.57
N LEU A 3 -3.60 14.95 4.59
CA LEU A 3 -3.98 14.94 6.01
C LEU A 3 -3.53 16.22 6.71
N THR A 4 -4.17 16.54 7.82
CA THR A 4 -3.64 17.48 8.81
C THR A 4 -2.51 16.81 9.61
N GLU A 5 -1.65 17.60 10.27
CA GLU A 5 -0.60 17.05 11.14
C GLU A 5 -1.16 16.17 12.27
N ALA A 6 -2.31 16.56 12.86
CA ALA A 6 -2.95 15.79 13.92
C ALA A 6 -3.55 14.47 13.42
N GLU A 7 -4.21 14.47 12.25
CA GLU A 7 -4.68 13.23 11.60
C GLU A 7 -3.50 12.30 11.29
N GLN A 8 -2.40 12.85 10.77
CA GLN A 8 -1.21 12.10 10.45
C GLN A 8 -0.56 11.48 11.70
N GLU A 9 -0.35 12.27 12.76
CA GLU A 9 0.30 11.80 14.00
C GLU A 9 -0.54 10.71 14.68
N SER A 10 -1.86 10.91 14.77
CA SER A 10 -2.80 9.92 15.33
C SER A 10 -2.75 8.60 14.56
N LEU A 11 -2.83 8.67 13.22
CA LEU A 11 -2.82 7.50 12.36
C LEU A 11 -1.48 6.76 12.40
N LEU A 12 -0.35 7.49 12.40
CA LEU A 12 0.98 6.89 12.54
C LEU A 12 1.15 6.18 13.89
N LYS A 13 0.64 6.78 14.97
CA LYS A 13 0.71 6.18 16.30
C LYS A 13 -0.06 4.87 16.38
N GLU A 14 -1.25 4.80 15.79
CA GLU A 14 -2.06 3.59 15.78
C GLU A 14 -1.48 2.50 14.87
N LEU A 15 -0.90 2.86 13.72
CA LEU A 15 -0.25 1.91 12.82
C LEU A 15 1.13 1.45 13.32
N SER A 16 1.77 2.18 14.23
CA SER A 16 3.15 1.91 14.67
C SER A 16 3.40 0.45 15.09
N PRO A 17 2.54 -0.21 15.88
CA PRO A 17 2.76 -1.62 16.28
C PRO A 17 2.76 -2.61 15.10
N HIS A 18 2.29 -2.21 13.93
CA HIS A 18 2.25 -3.03 12.73
C HIS A 18 3.46 -2.79 11.80
N VAL A 19 4.27 -1.75 12.06
CA VAL A 19 5.36 -1.34 11.16
C VAL A 19 6.64 -0.91 11.88
N ASP A 20 6.77 -1.18 13.18
CA ASP A 20 7.91 -0.81 14.02
C ASP A 20 9.10 -1.78 13.90
N THR A 21 8.86 -3.02 13.48
CA THR A 21 9.89 -4.06 13.29
C THR A 21 9.86 -4.64 11.87
N PRO A 22 10.98 -5.21 11.37
CA PRO A 22 11.01 -5.92 10.10
C PRO A 22 9.96 -7.05 10.02
N GLU A 23 9.73 -7.75 11.12
CA GLU A 23 8.74 -8.83 11.23
C GLU A 23 7.32 -8.29 11.09
N HIS A 24 6.95 -7.23 11.80
CA HIS A 24 5.61 -6.64 11.69
C HIS A 24 5.38 -6.02 10.30
N ILE A 25 6.39 -5.39 9.70
CA ILE A 25 6.36 -4.93 8.31
C ILE A 25 6.06 -6.10 7.36
N LEU A 26 6.71 -7.25 7.59
CA LEU A 26 6.49 -8.45 6.81
C LEU A 26 5.06 -8.97 6.98
N GLU A 27 4.56 -9.10 8.19
CA GLU A 27 3.20 -9.58 8.46
C GLU A 27 2.15 -8.65 7.82
N THR A 28 2.31 -7.34 7.98
CA THR A 28 1.38 -6.34 7.44
C THR A 28 1.31 -6.39 5.92
N GLY A 29 2.44 -6.39 5.21
CA GLY A 29 2.38 -6.42 3.76
C GLY A 29 2.02 -7.80 3.20
N LEU A 30 2.28 -8.90 3.91
CA LEU A 30 1.71 -10.21 3.54
C LEU A 30 0.18 -10.17 3.63
N GLY A 31 -0.39 -9.53 4.66
CA GLY A 31 -1.82 -9.29 4.75
C GLY A 31 -2.37 -8.50 3.56
N ALA A 32 -1.69 -7.40 3.19
CA ALA A 32 -2.08 -6.56 2.06
C ALA A 32 -2.02 -7.33 0.71
N TYR A 33 -0.95 -8.06 0.45
CA TYR A 33 -0.83 -8.88 -0.76
C TYR A 33 -1.80 -10.06 -0.77
N SER A 34 -2.08 -10.67 0.39
CA SER A 34 -3.11 -11.69 0.50
C SER A 34 -4.47 -11.14 0.08
N ALA A 35 -4.86 -9.97 0.61
CA ALA A 35 -6.10 -9.31 0.22
C ALA A 35 -6.15 -9.01 -1.29
N LEU A 36 -5.06 -8.48 -1.85
CA LEU A 36 -4.97 -8.17 -3.28
C LEU A 36 -5.09 -9.42 -4.16
N PHE A 37 -4.34 -10.48 -3.85
CA PHE A 37 -4.30 -11.69 -4.70
C PHE A 37 -5.52 -12.58 -4.52
N HIS A 38 -6.25 -12.50 -3.41
CA HIS A 38 -7.56 -13.15 -3.30
C HIS A 38 -8.63 -12.43 -4.13
N ALA A 39 -8.59 -11.09 -4.17
CA ALA A 39 -9.50 -10.31 -5.00
C ALA A 39 -9.16 -10.42 -6.50
N HIS A 40 -7.86 -10.43 -6.83
CA HIS A 40 -7.33 -10.46 -8.19
C HIS A 40 -6.17 -11.45 -8.32
N PRO A 41 -6.44 -12.78 -8.38
CA PRO A 41 -5.40 -13.79 -8.53
C PRO A 41 -4.54 -13.60 -9.79
N GLU A 42 -5.11 -13.04 -10.85
CA GLU A 42 -4.44 -12.73 -12.11
C GLU A 42 -3.26 -11.76 -11.93
N TYR A 43 -3.29 -10.91 -10.89
CA TYR A 43 -2.24 -9.92 -10.64
C TYR A 43 -0.92 -10.52 -10.19
N ILE A 44 -0.92 -11.76 -9.66
CA ILE A 44 0.31 -12.47 -9.27
C ILE A 44 1.30 -12.46 -10.44
N SER A 45 0.81 -12.64 -11.67
CA SER A 45 1.64 -12.73 -12.88
C SER A 45 2.33 -11.41 -13.27
N HIS A 46 1.87 -10.25 -12.79
CA HIS A 46 2.53 -8.95 -13.05
C HIS A 46 3.85 -8.81 -12.29
N PHE A 47 4.01 -9.53 -11.18
CA PHE A 47 5.20 -9.45 -10.35
C PHE A 47 6.25 -10.42 -10.88
N SER A 48 7.40 -9.88 -11.34
CA SER A 48 8.45 -10.68 -11.97
C SER A 48 8.96 -11.85 -11.12
N ARG A 49 8.99 -11.69 -9.79
CA ARG A 49 9.41 -12.76 -8.86
C ARG A 49 8.30 -13.77 -8.53
N LEU A 50 7.06 -13.56 -9.02
CA LEU A 50 5.89 -14.39 -8.74
C LEU A 50 5.27 -15.02 -10.00
N HIS A 51 5.82 -14.80 -11.19
CA HIS A 51 5.18 -15.12 -12.48
C HIS A 51 4.76 -16.59 -12.71
N ASN A 52 5.24 -17.55 -11.91
CA ASN A 52 4.86 -18.97 -11.97
C ASN A 52 4.12 -19.46 -10.71
N LEU A 53 3.72 -18.54 -9.84
CA LEU A 53 3.03 -18.83 -8.59
C LEU A 53 1.52 -18.70 -8.77
N THR A 54 0.77 -19.39 -7.92
CA THR A 54 -0.69 -19.34 -7.84
C THR A 54 -1.10 -18.84 -6.47
N ILE A 55 -2.39 -18.57 -6.28
CA ILE A 55 -2.92 -18.16 -4.98
C ILE A 55 -2.61 -19.18 -3.86
N ASP A 56 -2.51 -20.47 -4.21
CA ASP A 56 -2.25 -21.56 -3.25
C ASP A 56 -0.83 -21.54 -2.66
N ASN A 57 0.14 -20.95 -3.36
CA ASN A 57 1.56 -21.02 -2.98
C ASN A 57 2.27 -19.65 -2.93
N VAL A 58 1.68 -18.59 -3.49
CA VAL A 58 2.33 -17.27 -3.61
C VAL A 58 2.74 -16.72 -2.24
N MET A 59 1.91 -16.91 -1.22
CA MET A 59 2.12 -16.39 0.14
C MET A 59 3.25 -17.09 0.89
N GLN A 60 3.76 -18.20 0.38
CA GLN A 60 4.87 -18.96 0.98
C GLN A 60 6.22 -18.65 0.31
N SER A 61 6.22 -17.87 -0.77
CA SER A 61 7.41 -17.62 -1.59
C SER A 61 8.32 -16.52 -1.02
N ASP A 62 9.62 -16.60 -1.32
CA ASP A 62 10.55 -15.49 -1.02
C ASP A 62 10.27 -14.24 -1.87
N GLY A 63 9.66 -14.42 -3.04
CA GLY A 63 9.26 -13.33 -3.92
C GLY A 63 8.29 -12.37 -3.24
N VAL A 64 7.24 -12.89 -2.58
CA VAL A 64 6.23 -12.04 -1.93
C VAL A 64 6.81 -11.31 -0.71
N ARG A 65 7.78 -11.92 0.00
CA ARG A 65 8.49 -11.28 1.12
C ARG A 65 9.23 -10.03 0.68
N HIS A 66 9.86 -10.06 -0.50
CA HIS A 66 10.53 -8.88 -1.06
C HIS A 66 9.56 -7.73 -1.33
N TYR A 67 8.44 -8.01 -2.00
CA TYR A 67 7.46 -6.98 -2.38
C TYR A 67 6.68 -6.42 -1.20
N THR A 68 6.41 -7.27 -0.21
CA THR A 68 5.79 -6.92 1.06
C THR A 68 6.53 -5.77 1.74
N ARG A 69 7.84 -5.92 1.93
CA ARG A 69 8.67 -4.89 2.55
C ARG A 69 8.61 -3.57 1.77
N THR A 70 8.79 -3.63 0.45
CA THR A 70 8.79 -2.42 -0.38
C THR A 70 7.45 -1.69 -0.38
N LEU A 71 6.33 -2.43 -0.32
CA LEU A 71 4.99 -1.84 -0.27
C LEU A 71 4.79 -1.07 1.04
N ILE A 72 5.07 -1.72 2.17
CA ILE A 72 4.84 -1.12 3.50
C ILE A 72 5.79 0.05 3.76
N GLU A 73 7.05 -0.04 3.32
CA GLU A 73 7.99 1.09 3.37
C GLU A 73 7.45 2.29 2.58
N ALA A 74 6.95 2.08 1.36
CA ALA A 74 6.42 3.15 0.51
C ALA A 74 5.16 3.80 1.10
N VAL A 75 4.20 2.99 1.58
CA VAL A 75 2.98 3.49 2.23
C VAL A 75 3.33 4.28 3.50
N THR A 76 4.24 3.76 4.32
CA THR A 76 4.70 4.43 5.54
C THR A 76 5.41 5.75 5.23
N GLN A 77 6.25 5.78 4.19
CA GLN A 77 6.95 6.99 3.78
C GLN A 77 5.97 8.06 3.28
N MET A 78 5.00 7.69 2.44
CA MET A 78 3.94 8.62 2.02
C MET A 78 3.11 9.12 3.20
N LEU A 79 2.75 8.24 4.14
CA LEU A 79 1.97 8.63 5.32
C LEU A 79 2.75 9.61 6.22
N LYS A 80 4.06 9.40 6.40
CA LYS A 80 4.95 10.32 7.11
C LYS A 80 5.09 11.70 6.43
N SER A 81 4.74 11.79 5.15
CA SER A 81 4.71 13.06 4.40
C SER A 81 3.29 13.58 4.15
N ALA A 82 2.24 12.99 4.74
CA ALA A 82 0.85 13.28 4.39
C ALA A 82 0.40 14.74 4.67
N SER A 83 1.02 15.41 5.64
CA SER A 83 0.84 16.84 5.93
C SER A 83 1.77 17.76 5.12
N ASN A 84 2.75 17.21 4.40
CA ASN A 84 3.70 17.96 3.57
C ASN A 84 3.41 17.71 2.09
N GLU A 85 2.63 18.61 1.49
CA GLU A 85 2.13 18.48 0.11
C GLU A 85 3.24 18.34 -0.93
N VAL A 86 4.30 19.14 -0.82
CA VAL A 86 5.43 19.13 -1.79
C VAL A 86 6.18 17.80 -1.72
N GLU A 87 6.41 17.28 -0.52
CA GLU A 87 7.12 16.00 -0.38
C GLU A 87 6.23 14.82 -0.76
N LEU A 88 4.95 14.84 -0.41
CA LEU A 88 4.00 13.82 -0.83
C LEU A 88 3.86 13.74 -2.35
N GLU A 89 3.83 14.89 -3.05
CA GLU A 89 3.77 14.93 -4.50
C GLU A 89 4.96 14.23 -5.15
N LYS A 90 6.18 14.48 -4.67
CA LYS A 90 7.38 13.79 -5.17
C LYS A 90 7.29 12.27 -4.99
N LEU A 91 6.81 11.83 -3.83
CA LEU A 91 6.65 10.40 -3.53
C LEU A 91 5.58 9.76 -4.43
N MET A 92 4.45 10.42 -4.66
CA MET A 92 3.42 9.93 -5.60
C MET A 92 3.96 9.82 -7.02
N VAL A 93 4.77 10.78 -7.48
CA VAL A 93 5.40 10.71 -8.80
C VAL A 93 6.39 9.55 -8.87
N GLN A 94 7.24 9.38 -7.84
CA GLN A 94 8.21 8.29 -7.78
C GLN A 94 7.53 6.92 -7.78
N TYR A 95 6.63 6.68 -6.83
CA TYR A 95 5.96 5.38 -6.70
C TYR A 95 4.98 5.11 -7.83
N GLY A 96 4.37 6.13 -8.44
CA GLY A 96 3.62 5.94 -9.68
C GLY A 96 4.51 5.42 -10.82
N LYS A 97 5.68 6.03 -11.02
CA LYS A 97 6.65 5.60 -12.06
C LYS A 97 7.17 4.20 -11.85
N ASP A 98 7.28 3.75 -10.60
CA ASP A 98 7.65 2.37 -10.29
C ASP A 98 6.70 1.36 -10.96
N HIS A 99 5.43 1.70 -11.17
CA HIS A 99 4.45 0.79 -11.75
C HIS A 99 4.47 0.74 -13.29
N THR A 100 5.05 1.75 -13.98
CA THR A 100 5.15 1.78 -15.46
C THR A 100 5.86 0.55 -16.04
N SER A 101 6.88 0.05 -15.32
CA SER A 101 7.69 -1.10 -15.75
C SER A 101 7.04 -2.46 -15.44
N ARG A 102 5.92 -2.49 -14.70
CA ARG A 102 5.37 -3.69 -14.07
C ARG A 102 4.17 -4.32 -14.78
N ARG A 103 3.86 -3.89 -16.00
CA ARG A 103 2.73 -4.41 -16.82
C ARG A 103 1.37 -4.36 -16.10
N VAL A 104 1.23 -3.46 -15.13
CA VAL A 104 -0.06 -3.14 -14.51
C VAL A 104 -0.62 -1.92 -15.24
N SER A 105 -1.87 -1.98 -15.65
CA SER A 105 -2.55 -0.83 -16.23
C SER A 105 -3.00 0.15 -15.14
N LYS A 106 -3.27 1.39 -15.53
CA LYS A 106 -3.92 2.38 -14.66
C LYS A 106 -5.20 1.85 -14.01
N ALA A 107 -6.03 1.13 -14.77
CA ALA A 107 -7.28 0.59 -14.27
C ALA A 107 -7.06 -0.49 -13.20
N GLU A 108 -6.13 -1.42 -13.46
CA GLU A 108 -5.76 -2.47 -12.50
C GLU A 108 -5.10 -1.89 -11.24
N PHE A 109 -4.27 -0.86 -11.36
CA PHE A 109 -3.70 -0.20 -10.19
C PHE A 109 -4.78 0.40 -9.28
N LEU A 110 -5.82 1.00 -9.88
CA LEU A 110 -6.92 1.63 -9.14
C LEU A 110 -7.85 0.62 -8.45
N THR A 111 -7.88 -0.66 -8.86
CA THR A 111 -8.64 -1.69 -8.13
C THR A 111 -8.04 -1.97 -6.74
N GLY A 112 -6.74 -1.69 -6.57
CA GLY A 112 -6.05 -1.81 -5.29
C GLY A 112 -6.50 -0.78 -4.24
N GLU A 113 -7.07 0.36 -4.64
CA GLU A 113 -7.50 1.41 -3.70
C GLU A 113 -8.52 0.89 -2.67
N PRO A 114 -9.70 0.37 -3.06
CA PRO A 114 -10.67 -0.13 -2.09
C PRO A 114 -10.14 -1.31 -1.27
N ILE A 115 -9.32 -2.18 -1.87
CA ILE A 115 -8.74 -3.36 -1.20
C ILE A 115 -7.80 -2.93 -0.07
N PHE A 116 -6.89 -1.98 -0.35
CA PHE A 116 -5.96 -1.49 0.66
C PHE A 116 -6.65 -0.63 1.71
N ILE A 117 -7.68 0.14 1.35
CA ILE A 117 -8.49 0.85 2.35
C ILE A 117 -9.10 -0.15 3.33
N GLU A 118 -9.79 -1.17 2.83
CA GLU A 118 -10.41 -2.19 3.69
C GLU A 118 -9.37 -2.91 4.56
N PHE A 119 -8.27 -3.35 3.95
CA PHE A 119 -7.19 -4.03 4.67
C PHE A 119 -6.62 -3.16 5.78
N PHE A 120 -6.14 -1.96 5.48
CA PHE A 120 -5.50 -1.12 6.48
C PHE A 120 -6.50 -0.62 7.54
N GLN A 121 -7.78 -0.42 7.20
CA GLN A 121 -8.82 -0.08 8.19
C GLN A 121 -9.08 -1.22 9.18
N SER A 122 -8.90 -2.47 8.76
CA SER A 122 -9.04 -3.63 9.66
C SER A 122 -7.94 -3.68 10.75
N LEU A 123 -6.83 -2.98 10.54
CA LEU A 123 -5.75 -2.84 11.52
C LEU A 123 -6.01 -1.73 12.54
N LEU A 124 -7.02 -0.89 12.31
CA LEU A 124 -7.32 0.28 13.13
C LEU A 124 -8.53 0.03 14.02
N HIS A 125 -8.47 0.57 15.23
CA HIS A 125 -9.56 0.55 16.20
C HIS A 125 -10.35 1.85 16.19
N ASP A 126 -9.69 3.00 15.98
CA ASP A 126 -10.34 4.32 15.96
C ASP A 126 -11.00 4.62 14.60
N ASP A 127 -12.30 4.89 14.61
CA ASP A 127 -13.07 5.24 13.40
C ASP A 127 -12.62 6.57 12.78
N VAL A 128 -12.07 7.49 13.57
CA VAL A 128 -11.45 8.73 13.06
C VAL A 128 -10.21 8.40 12.24
N ASN A 129 -9.36 7.50 12.72
CA ASN A 129 -8.17 7.06 12.00
C ASN A 129 -8.53 6.22 10.78
N LYS A 130 -9.58 5.39 10.83
CA LYS A 130 -10.11 4.70 9.64
C LYS A 130 -10.56 5.69 8.56
N ALA A 131 -11.24 6.76 8.95
CA ALA A 131 -11.66 7.81 8.02
C ALA A 131 -10.45 8.57 7.43
N ALA A 132 -9.47 8.91 8.27
CA ALA A 132 -8.23 9.55 7.85
C ALA A 132 -7.42 8.68 6.87
N LEU A 133 -7.28 7.39 7.15
CA LEU A 133 -6.64 6.42 6.26
C LEU A 133 -7.34 6.33 4.90
N ALA A 134 -8.67 6.23 4.89
CA ALA A 134 -9.42 6.19 3.63
C ALA A 134 -9.25 7.49 2.82
N LYS A 135 -9.30 8.65 3.49
CA LYS A 135 -9.04 9.96 2.89
C LYS A 135 -7.63 10.02 2.29
N PHE A 136 -6.62 9.55 3.01
CA PHE A 136 -5.23 9.50 2.55
C PHE A 136 -5.07 8.61 1.32
N LEU A 137 -5.55 7.36 1.35
CA LEU A 137 -5.41 6.44 0.23
C LEU A 137 -6.16 6.93 -1.03
N LYS A 138 -7.39 7.44 -0.87
CA LYS A 138 -8.15 8.09 -1.97
C LYS A 138 -7.45 9.32 -2.55
N HIS A 139 -6.61 9.98 -1.75
CA HIS A 139 -5.83 11.12 -2.22
C HIS A 139 -4.61 10.69 -3.04
N VAL A 140 -3.89 9.64 -2.61
CA VAL A 140 -2.61 9.26 -3.24
C VAL A 140 -2.74 8.32 -4.43
N PHE A 141 -3.77 7.48 -4.48
CA PHE A 141 -3.96 6.51 -5.57
C PHE A 141 -4.11 7.16 -6.95
N PRO A 142 -5.01 8.14 -7.16
CA PRO A 142 -5.20 8.71 -8.49
C PRO A 142 -3.96 9.42 -9.08
N PRO A 143 -3.21 10.24 -8.31
CA PRO A 143 -1.96 10.84 -8.81
C PRO A 143 -0.89 9.81 -9.18
N MET A 144 -0.71 8.75 -8.37
CA MET A 144 0.19 7.64 -8.72
C MET A 144 -0.25 6.94 -10.01
N ALA A 145 -1.54 6.65 -10.13
CA ALA A 145 -2.12 5.99 -11.30
C ALA A 145 -1.97 6.81 -12.60
N ASN A 146 -1.87 8.15 -12.51
CA ASN A 146 -1.60 9.02 -13.65
C ASN A 146 -0.16 8.94 -14.17
N GLN A 147 0.75 8.31 -13.44
CA GLN A 147 2.14 8.10 -13.87
C GLN A 147 2.35 6.76 -14.57
N ILE A 148 1.34 5.87 -14.59
CA ILE A 148 1.39 4.49 -15.10
C ILE A 148 1.14 4.46 -16.60
#